data_AF-A0A2T4D9T9-F1
#
_entry.id   AF-A0A2T4D9T9-F1
#
_cell.length_a   1.000
_cell.length_b   1.000
_cell.length_c   1.000
_cell.angle_alpha   90.00
_cell.angle_beta   90.00
_cell.angle_gamma   90.00
#
_symmetry.space_group_name_H-M   'P 1'
#
loop_
_entity.id
_entity.type
_entity.pdbx_description
1 polymer ?
#
loop_
_entity_poly.entity_id
_entity_poly.type
_entity_poly.pdbx_seq_one_letter_code
_entity_poly.pdbx_strand_id
1 'polypeptide(L)'
;MVERSYELSFRWKTYSIEAEEDEEEEIEDNITAVIAASDLKTAIDNAADKCVADISAMQLSSAEDFCLSTSYLEDELSVSYETGSYHYTLYYYDRAGNLVRTVPPKGVQLLDGNDPASKEALPAHTLTTHYEYNSLGQLVSQRTPDGGITDFIYNNAGQLRFSQNAKQAADNTFS
;
A
#
# COMPACT_ATOMS: atom_id res chain seq x y z
N MET A 1 20.83 3.78 -5.36
CA MET A 1 20.44 2.88 -4.26
C MET A 1 19.33 3.62 -3.52
N VAL A 2 18.11 3.11 -3.52
CA VAL A 2 16.95 3.81 -2.95
C VAL A 2 16.80 3.35 -1.51
N GLU A 3 16.91 4.29 -0.58
CA GLU A 3 16.67 4.07 0.84
C GLU A 3 15.15 3.98 1.06
N ARG A 4 14.70 2.94 1.75
CA ARG A 4 13.27 2.70 2.01
C ARG A 4 13.04 2.86 3.51
N SER A 5 12.13 3.76 3.87
CA SER A 5 11.66 3.94 5.24
C SER A 5 10.34 3.20 5.41
N TYR A 6 10.19 2.50 6.53
CA TYR A 6 8.97 1.78 6.90
C TYR A 6 8.55 2.25 8.29
N GLU A 7 7.27 2.50 8.49
CA GLU A 7 6.70 2.84 9.79
C GLU A 7 5.81 1.68 10.24
N LEU A 8 6.20 1.00 11.33
CA LEU A 8 5.38 -0.02 11.99
C LEU A 8 4.79 0.58 13.26
N SER A 9 3.46 0.50 13.40
CA SER A 9 2.74 0.92 14.60
C SER A 9 2.08 -0.28 15.27
N PHE A 10 2.26 -0.41 16.59
CA PHE A 10 1.60 -1.42 17.42
C PHE A 10 0.75 -0.75 18.49
N ARG A 11 -0.41 -1.32 18.82
CA ARG A 11 -1.26 -0.85 19.94
C ARG A 11 -1.80 -2.03 20.73
N TRP A 12 -1.82 -1.91 22.06
CA TRP A 12 -2.43 -2.86 22.99
C TRP A 12 -3.68 -2.25 23.61
N LYS A 13 -4.72 -3.06 23.81
CA LYS A 13 -5.93 -2.66 24.55
C LYS A 13 -5.69 -2.88 26.04
N THR A 14 -5.85 -1.83 26.86
CA THR A 14 -5.88 -1.98 28.32
C THR A 14 -7.26 -2.48 28.75
N TYR A 15 -7.34 -3.65 29.38
CA TYR A 15 -8.58 -4.21 29.90
C TYR A 15 -8.86 -3.71 31.32
N SER A 16 -10.14 -3.47 31.63
CA SER A 16 -10.63 -3.17 32.98
C SER A 16 -11.41 -4.40 33.44
N ILE A 17 -10.95 -5.08 34.49
CA ILE A 17 -11.63 -6.24 35.05
C ILE A 17 -12.78 -5.73 35.91
N GLU A 18 -14.02 -6.03 35.52
CA GLU A 18 -15.15 -6.08 36.45
C GLU A 18 -15.16 -7.49 37.04
N ALA A 19 -15.01 -7.58 38.37
CA ALA A 19 -14.98 -8.88 39.05
C ALA A 19 -16.38 -9.48 39.04
N GLU A 20 -16.55 -10.64 38.40
CA GLU A 20 -17.70 -11.51 38.64
C GLU A 20 -17.49 -12.23 39.98
N GLU A 21 -18.51 -12.20 40.84
CA GLU A 21 -18.57 -12.98 42.08
C GLU A 21 -18.90 -14.44 41.68
N ASP A 22 -17.90 -15.31 41.74
CA ASP A 22 -18.10 -16.75 41.50
C ASP A 22 -18.79 -17.42 42.70
N GLU A 23 -19.83 -18.22 42.40
CA GLU A 23 -20.56 -19.04 43.36
C GLU A 23 -19.66 -20.16 43.93
N GLU A 24 -19.61 -20.27 45.26
CA GLU A 24 -18.81 -21.29 45.98
C GLU A 24 -19.41 -22.70 45.76
N GLU A 25 -18.68 -23.59 45.07
CA GLU A 25 -19.02 -25.02 45.04
C GLU A 25 -18.59 -25.73 46.34
N GLU A 26 -19.53 -26.46 46.95
CA GLU A 26 -19.32 -27.25 48.17
C GLU A 26 -18.48 -28.51 47.89
N ILE A 27 -17.34 -28.65 48.57
CA ILE A 27 -16.49 -29.85 48.50
C ILE A 27 -17.05 -30.91 49.46
N GLU A 28 -17.50 -32.04 48.93
CA GLU A 28 -18.06 -33.14 49.72
C GLU A 28 -16.94 -33.96 50.42
N ASP A 29 -16.97 -33.96 51.75
CA ASP A 29 -15.90 -34.48 52.60
C ASP A 29 -16.22 -35.90 53.09
N ASN A 30 -15.61 -36.93 52.49
CA ASN A 30 -15.72 -38.32 52.96
C ASN A 30 -14.36 -38.90 53.32
N ILE A 31 -13.93 -38.67 54.57
CA ILE A 31 -12.76 -39.33 55.14
C ILE A 31 -13.19 -40.18 56.33
N THR A 32 -13.48 -41.46 56.06
CA THR A 32 -13.66 -42.48 57.11
C THR A 32 -12.42 -43.36 57.20
N ALA A 33 -11.42 -42.92 57.97
CA ALA A 33 -10.30 -43.78 58.38
C ALA A 33 -9.87 -43.44 59.81
N VAL A 34 -9.85 -44.45 60.69
CA VAL A 34 -9.28 -44.33 62.04
C VAL A 34 -7.76 -44.48 61.90
N ILE A 35 -7.05 -43.37 62.06
CA ILE A 35 -5.62 -43.25 61.87
C ILE A 35 -5.00 -42.74 63.19
N ALA A 36 -3.86 -43.31 63.62
CA ALA A 36 -3.14 -42.80 64.78
C ALA A 36 -2.75 -41.32 64.56
N ALA A 37 -2.75 -40.49 65.60
CA ALA A 37 -2.65 -39.02 65.46
C ALA A 37 -1.43 -38.52 64.65
N SER A 38 -0.32 -39.28 64.59
CA SER A 38 0.83 -38.98 63.75
C SER A 38 0.57 -39.20 62.26
N ASP A 39 -0.08 -40.30 61.93
CA ASP A 39 -0.34 -40.72 60.56
C ASP A 39 -1.47 -39.87 59.94
N LEU A 40 -2.40 -39.37 60.77
CA LEU A 40 -3.44 -38.43 60.35
C LEU A 40 -2.82 -37.08 59.98
N LYS A 41 -1.85 -36.60 60.76
CA LYS A 41 -1.14 -35.35 60.45
C LYS A 41 -0.40 -35.44 59.12
N THR A 42 0.35 -36.52 58.90
CA THR A 42 1.06 -36.73 57.62
C THR A 42 0.09 -36.90 56.45
N ALA A 43 -1.06 -37.55 56.64
CA ALA A 43 -2.07 -37.65 55.60
C ALA A 43 -2.68 -36.28 55.25
N ILE A 44 -2.94 -35.43 56.25
CA ILE A 44 -3.44 -34.06 56.05
C ILE A 44 -2.39 -33.19 55.34
N ASP A 45 -1.13 -33.24 55.78
CA ASP A 45 -0.04 -32.46 55.16
C ASP A 45 0.13 -32.84 53.68
N ASN A 46 0.14 -34.14 53.36
CA ASN A 46 0.20 -34.61 51.97
C ASN A 46 -1.03 -34.23 51.14
N ALA A 47 -2.22 -34.25 51.73
CA ALA A 47 -3.45 -33.84 51.05
C ALA A 47 -3.46 -32.33 50.79
N ALA A 48 -2.97 -31.51 51.72
CA ALA A 48 -2.81 -30.07 51.55
C ALA A 48 -1.79 -29.74 50.45
N ASP A 49 -0.62 -30.40 50.45
CA ASP A 49 0.39 -30.24 49.40
C ASP A 49 -0.15 -30.61 48.02
N LYS A 50 -0.90 -31.71 47.93
CA LYS A 50 -1.57 -32.12 46.70
C LYS A 50 -2.62 -31.10 46.24
N CYS A 51 -3.45 -30.61 47.16
CA CYS A 51 -4.45 -29.59 46.87
C CYS A 51 -3.82 -28.31 46.30
N VAL A 52 -2.73 -27.83 46.92
CA VAL A 52 -2.00 -26.65 46.44
C VAL A 52 -1.36 -26.90 45.07
N ALA A 53 -0.79 -28.08 44.84
CA ALA A 53 -0.22 -28.47 43.55
C ALA A 53 -1.29 -28.55 42.45
N ASP A 54 -2.45 -29.13 42.74
CA ASP A 54 -3.54 -29.29 41.79
C ASP A 54 -4.17 -27.93 41.43
N ILE A 55 -4.42 -27.05 42.42
CA ILE A 55 -4.94 -25.69 42.18
C ILE A 55 -3.96 -24.84 41.36
N SER A 56 -2.67 -24.89 41.71
CA SER A 56 -1.65 -24.11 40.98
C SER A 56 -1.48 -24.59 39.54
N ALA A 57 -1.52 -25.91 39.30
CA ALA A 57 -1.46 -26.48 37.95
C ALA A 57 -2.67 -26.06 37.09
N MET A 58 -3.88 -26.06 37.67
CA MET A 58 -5.10 -25.64 36.98
C MET A 58 -5.11 -24.14 36.64
N GLN A 59 -4.62 -23.29 37.55
CA GLN A 59 -4.46 -21.85 37.27
C GLN A 59 -3.40 -21.58 36.20
N LEU A 60 -2.29 -22.32 36.22
CA LEU A 60 -1.24 -22.20 35.21
C LEU A 60 -1.75 -22.58 33.80
N SER A 61 -2.51 -23.67 33.66
CA SER A 61 -3.05 -24.08 32.36
C SER A 61 -4.07 -23.06 31.81
N SER A 62 -4.94 -22.53 32.66
CA SER A 62 -5.90 -21.49 32.27
C SER A 62 -5.20 -20.17 31.89
N ALA A 63 -4.14 -19.81 32.62
CA ALA A 63 -3.33 -18.63 32.31
C ALA A 63 -2.56 -18.79 31.00
N GLU A 64 -2.04 -19.99 30.69
CA GLU A 64 -1.40 -20.27 29.40
C GLU A 64 -2.39 -20.14 28.24
N ASP A 65 -3.58 -20.74 28.35
CA ASP A 65 -4.62 -20.65 27.32
C ASP A 65 -5.09 -19.20 27.10
N PHE A 66 -5.24 -18.43 28.18
CA PHE A 66 -5.58 -17.01 28.09
C PHE A 66 -4.46 -16.18 27.46
N CYS A 67 -3.21 -16.36 27.91
CA CYS A 67 -2.05 -15.60 27.41
C CYS A 67 -1.70 -15.93 25.96
N LEU A 68 -1.96 -17.16 25.52
CA LEU A 68 -1.68 -17.62 24.16
C LEU A 68 -2.88 -17.44 23.21
N SER A 69 -4.02 -16.96 23.71
CA SER A 69 -5.21 -16.71 22.89
C SER A 69 -4.96 -15.55 21.91
N THR A 70 -4.97 -15.87 20.62
CA THR A 70 -4.90 -14.88 19.54
C THR A 70 -6.23 -14.13 19.34
N SER A 71 -7.28 -14.54 20.06
CA SER A 71 -8.63 -13.95 19.99
C SER A 71 -8.67 -12.49 20.44
N TYR A 72 -7.62 -12.04 21.14
CA TYR A 72 -7.46 -10.69 21.66
C TYR A 72 -6.34 -9.91 20.95
N LEU A 73 -5.72 -10.49 19.92
CA LEU A 73 -4.68 -9.86 19.11
C LEU A 73 -5.30 -9.37 17.79
N GLU A 74 -5.50 -8.06 17.67
CA GLU A 74 -5.76 -7.41 16.38
C GLU A 74 -4.43 -6.92 15.81
N ASP A 75 -3.87 -7.67 14.86
CA ASP A 75 -2.69 -7.29 14.09
C ASP A 75 -3.13 -6.66 12.76
N GLU A 76 -2.84 -5.37 12.58
CA GLU A 76 -3.11 -4.65 11.34
C GLU A 76 -1.78 -4.15 10.76
N LEU A 77 -1.31 -4.86 9.74
CA LEU A 77 -0.13 -4.46 8.98
C LEU A 77 -0.52 -3.51 7.85
N SER A 78 -0.38 -2.21 8.06
CA SER A 78 -0.51 -1.20 7.01
C SER A 78 0.86 -0.85 6.42
N VAL A 79 1.10 -1.23 5.15
CA VAL A 79 2.31 -0.84 4.41
C VAL A 79 1.95 0.27 3.43
N SER A 80 2.45 1.48 3.67
CA SER A 80 2.42 2.57 2.70
C SER A 80 3.82 2.80 2.13
N TYR A 81 3.90 3.05 0.83
CA TYR A 81 5.14 3.43 0.17
C TYR A 81 4.82 4.51 -0.85
N GLU A 82 5.64 5.56 -0.88
CA GLU A 82 5.59 6.50 -1.97
C GLU A 82 6.24 5.87 -3.20
N THR A 83 5.46 5.64 -4.26
CA THR A 83 6.02 5.32 -5.57
C THR A 83 6.72 6.56 -6.12
N GLY A 84 8.01 6.68 -5.80
CA GLY A 84 8.89 7.71 -6.35
C GLY A 84 9.03 7.55 -7.86
N SER A 85 8.37 8.44 -8.60
CA SER A 85 8.66 8.83 -9.98
C SER A 85 8.67 7.71 -11.02
N TYR A 86 7.58 7.61 -11.76
CA TYR A 86 7.58 6.83 -12.99
C TYR A 86 8.42 7.52 -14.08
N HIS A 87 9.63 7.01 -14.33
CA HIS A 87 10.53 7.47 -15.39
C HIS A 87 10.09 7.03 -16.81
N TYR A 88 8.80 6.96 -17.10
CA TYR A 88 8.35 6.65 -18.46
C TYR A 88 8.27 7.95 -19.29
N THR A 89 8.67 7.86 -20.55
CA THR A 89 8.30 8.85 -21.57
C THR A 89 7.43 8.10 -22.56
N LEU A 90 6.21 8.59 -22.80
CA LEU A 90 5.31 7.93 -23.72
C LEU A 90 5.53 8.48 -25.12
N TYR A 91 5.65 7.56 -26.09
CA TYR A 91 5.76 7.86 -27.51
C TYR A 91 4.54 7.26 -28.22
N TYR A 92 3.80 8.10 -28.94
CA TYR A 92 2.63 7.70 -29.70
C TYR A 92 2.95 7.77 -31.19
N TYR A 93 2.64 6.68 -31.89
CA TYR A 93 2.88 6.54 -33.31
C TYR A 93 1.57 6.40 -34.08
N ASP A 94 1.54 6.92 -35.30
CA ASP A 94 0.46 6.62 -36.24
C ASP A 94 0.62 5.21 -36.86
N ARG A 95 -0.32 4.81 -37.72
CA ARG A 95 -0.28 3.51 -38.40
C ARG A 95 0.86 3.38 -39.42
N ALA A 96 1.44 4.49 -39.86
CA ALA A 96 2.59 4.52 -40.76
C ALA A 96 3.93 4.48 -39.99
N GLY A 97 3.89 4.56 -38.65
CA GLY A 97 5.08 4.54 -37.79
C GLY A 97 5.68 5.92 -37.53
N ASN A 98 5.01 7.02 -37.88
CA ASN A 98 5.48 8.37 -37.58
C ASN A 98 5.15 8.75 -36.13
N LEU A 99 6.08 9.42 -35.46
CA LEU A 99 5.93 9.87 -34.08
C LEU A 99 4.98 11.07 -34.02
N VAL A 100 3.74 10.89 -33.56
CA VAL A 100 2.72 11.97 -33.55
C VAL A 100 2.60 12.69 -32.21
N ARG A 101 3.01 12.06 -31.11
CA ARG A 101 2.93 12.68 -29.77
C ARG A 101 3.96 12.13 -28.80
N THR A 102 4.53 13.00 -27.98
CA THR A 102 5.40 12.63 -26.85
C THR A 102 4.87 13.20 -25.54
N VAL A 103 5.07 12.45 -24.44
CA VAL A 103 4.64 12.85 -23.10
C VAL A 103 5.79 12.62 -22.11
N PRO A 104 6.32 13.68 -21.46
CA PRO A 104 7.38 13.54 -20.49
C PRO A 104 6.86 12.91 -19.18
N PRO A 105 7.72 12.36 -18.32
CA PRO A 105 7.33 11.73 -17.05
C PRO A 105 6.34 12.56 -16.21
N LYS A 106 6.59 13.88 -16.10
CA LYS A 106 5.74 14.82 -15.35
C LYS A 106 4.35 15.04 -15.98
N GLY A 107 4.21 14.76 -17.27
CA GLY A 107 2.98 14.94 -18.03
C GLY A 107 2.08 13.70 -18.06
N VAL A 108 2.58 12.55 -17.63
CA VAL A 108 1.78 11.32 -17.67
C VAL A 108 0.90 11.23 -16.44
N GLN A 109 -0.40 11.24 -16.68
CA GLN A 109 -1.42 10.88 -15.69
C GLN A 109 -1.81 9.42 -15.91
N LEU A 110 -1.67 8.61 -14.87
CA LEU A 110 -2.16 7.23 -14.87
C LEU A 110 -3.63 7.21 -14.44
N LEU A 111 -4.37 6.25 -14.96
CA LEU A 111 -5.73 5.98 -14.53
C LEU A 111 -5.68 5.27 -13.18
N ASP A 112 -6.62 5.59 -12.29
CA ASP A 112 -6.80 4.86 -11.04
C ASP A 112 -7.45 3.51 -11.33
N GLY A 113 -6.71 2.42 -11.14
CA GLY A 113 -7.19 1.06 -11.40
C GLY A 113 -8.37 0.61 -10.53
N ASN A 114 -8.67 1.35 -9.46
CA ASN A 114 -9.79 1.06 -8.56
C ASN A 114 -11.10 1.77 -8.96
N ASP A 115 -11.02 2.78 -9.81
CA ASP A 115 -12.22 3.48 -10.31
C ASP A 115 -12.80 2.71 -11.51
N PRO A 116 -14.01 2.13 -11.41
CA PRO A 116 -14.63 1.43 -12.53
C PRO A 116 -14.87 2.33 -13.75
N ALA A 117 -15.00 3.65 -13.58
CA ALA A 117 -15.13 4.60 -14.68
C ALA A 117 -13.81 4.84 -15.44
N SER A 118 -12.66 4.51 -14.82
CA SER A 118 -11.35 4.72 -15.44
C SER A 118 -11.00 3.64 -16.46
N LYS A 119 -11.65 2.47 -16.43
CA LYS A 119 -11.36 1.33 -17.33
C LYS A 119 -11.64 1.62 -18.80
N GLU A 120 -12.54 2.55 -19.09
CA GLU A 120 -12.91 2.96 -20.45
C GLU A 120 -12.35 4.34 -20.83
N ALA A 121 -11.78 5.07 -19.87
CA ALA A 121 -11.20 6.38 -20.11
C ALA A 121 -9.78 6.24 -20.67
N LEU A 122 -9.45 6.98 -21.73
CA LEU A 122 -8.05 7.18 -22.11
C LEU A 122 -7.40 8.12 -21.11
N PRO A 123 -6.18 7.84 -20.62
CA PRO A 123 -5.52 8.74 -19.68
C PRO A 123 -5.28 10.10 -20.33
N ALA A 124 -5.79 11.16 -19.70
CA ALA A 124 -5.57 12.52 -20.13
C ALA A 124 -4.15 12.96 -19.71
N HIS A 125 -3.23 13.00 -20.66
CA HIS A 125 -1.86 13.45 -20.40
C HIS A 125 -1.73 14.98 -20.52
N THR A 126 -0.83 15.54 -19.72
CA THR A 126 -0.42 16.95 -19.78
C THR A 126 0.98 17.08 -20.38
N LEU A 127 1.40 18.32 -20.66
CA LEU A 127 2.74 18.62 -21.22
C LEU A 127 3.08 17.82 -22.49
N THR A 128 2.07 17.53 -23.30
CA THR A 128 2.20 16.75 -24.53
C THR A 128 2.82 17.59 -25.65
N THR A 129 3.81 17.06 -26.36
CA THR A 129 4.26 17.63 -27.64
C THR A 129 3.61 16.87 -28.78
N HIS A 130 3.05 17.59 -29.76
CA HIS A 130 2.41 17.02 -30.95
C HIS A 130 3.22 17.31 -32.20
N TYR A 131 3.14 16.39 -33.16
CA TYR A 131 3.85 16.45 -34.43
C TYR A 131 2.89 16.10 -35.57
N GLU A 132 2.95 16.88 -36.65
CA GLU A 132 2.15 16.67 -37.85
C GLU A 132 3.05 16.48 -39.06
N TYR A 133 2.69 15.54 -39.93
CA TYR A 133 3.48 15.18 -41.10
C TYR A 133 2.68 15.32 -42.38
N ASN A 134 3.36 15.68 -43.46
CA ASN A 134 2.77 15.61 -44.80
C ASN A 134 2.82 14.18 -45.37
N SER A 135 2.23 13.98 -46.55
CA SER A 135 2.19 12.68 -47.24
C SER A 135 3.57 12.13 -47.66
N LEU A 136 4.61 12.96 -47.63
CA LEU A 136 5.99 12.57 -47.89
C LEU A 136 6.75 12.20 -46.59
N GLY A 137 6.08 12.22 -45.44
CA GLY A 137 6.68 11.90 -44.13
C GLY A 137 7.52 13.03 -43.54
N GLN A 138 7.37 14.26 -44.02
CA GLN A 138 8.10 15.43 -43.52
C GLN A 138 7.30 16.14 -42.43
N LEU A 139 7.97 16.56 -41.36
CA LEU A 139 7.36 17.28 -40.24
C LEU A 139 6.92 18.68 -40.69
N VAL A 140 5.62 18.98 -40.69
CA VAL A 140 5.07 20.27 -41.11
C VAL A 140 4.68 21.17 -39.95
N SER A 141 4.35 20.60 -38.80
CA SER A 141 4.03 21.37 -37.59
C SER A 141 4.44 20.62 -36.33
N GLN A 142 4.96 21.35 -35.36
CA GLN A 142 5.29 20.88 -34.03
C GLN A 142 4.65 21.80 -33.00
N ARG A 143 3.90 21.24 -32.06
CA ARG A 143 3.34 22.01 -30.93
C ARG A 143 3.91 21.52 -29.62
N THR A 144 4.71 22.36 -28.95
CA THR A 144 5.24 22.07 -27.61
C THR A 144 4.49 22.88 -26.54
N PRO A 145 4.41 22.39 -25.29
CA PRO A 145 3.71 23.11 -24.21
C PRO A 145 4.33 24.46 -23.84
N ASP A 146 5.63 24.61 -24.07
CA ASP A 146 6.46 25.76 -23.68
C ASP A 146 6.71 26.74 -24.84
N GLY A 147 6.92 26.20 -26.04
CA GLY A 147 7.30 26.93 -27.24
C GLY A 147 6.13 27.27 -28.17
N GLY A 148 4.94 26.73 -27.91
CA GLY A 148 3.78 26.91 -28.78
C GLY A 148 3.93 26.13 -30.09
N ILE A 149 3.39 26.68 -31.17
CA ILE A 149 3.41 26.05 -32.51
C ILE A 149 4.66 26.50 -33.26
N THR A 150 5.30 25.56 -33.96
CA THR A 150 6.37 25.81 -34.92
C THR A 150 6.02 25.10 -36.22
N ASP A 151 5.94 25.87 -37.30
CA ASP A 151 5.58 25.37 -38.63
C ASP A 151 6.81 25.31 -39.54
N PHE A 152 6.81 24.33 -40.44
CA PHE A 152 7.91 24.04 -41.36
C PHE A 152 7.40 23.96 -42.80
N ILE A 153 8.02 24.73 -43.70
CA ILE A 153 7.62 24.83 -45.10
C ILE A 153 8.74 24.28 -45.98
N TYR A 154 8.39 23.36 -46.88
CA TYR A 154 9.32 22.70 -47.79
C TYR A 154 9.09 23.13 -49.24
N ASN A 155 10.14 23.06 -50.07
CA ASN A 155 9.99 23.19 -51.52
C ASN A 155 9.62 21.84 -52.17
N ASN A 156 9.33 21.87 -53.47
CA ASN A 156 8.99 20.66 -54.25
C ASN A 156 10.13 19.63 -54.32
N ALA A 157 11.37 20.03 -54.01
CA ALA A 157 12.51 19.13 -53.91
C ALA A 157 12.65 18.49 -52.52
N GLY A 158 11.73 18.78 -51.59
CA GLY A 158 11.72 18.23 -50.23
C GLY A 158 12.68 18.92 -49.26
N GLN A 159 13.24 20.08 -49.61
CA GLN A 159 14.18 20.83 -48.77
C GLN A 159 13.42 21.84 -47.92
N LEU A 160 13.80 21.98 -46.64
CA LEU A 160 13.24 23.00 -45.74
C LEU A 160 13.58 24.40 -46.30
N ARG A 161 12.56 25.24 -46.44
CA ARG A 161 12.68 26.61 -46.95
C ARG A 161 12.52 27.65 -45.87
N PHE A 162 11.53 27.44 -45.00
CA PHE A 162 11.21 28.35 -43.92
C PHE A 162 10.77 27.56 -42.70
N SER A 163 11.12 28.08 -41.55
CA SER A 163 10.54 27.70 -40.27
C SER A 163 10.00 28.94 -39.57
N GLN A 164 8.90 28.77 -38.84
CA GLN A 164 8.30 29.84 -38.06
C GLN A 164 7.85 29.31 -36.71
N ASN A 165 8.48 29.76 -35.64
CA ASN A 165 8.01 29.51 -34.28
C ASN A 165 6.98 30.55 -33.82
N ALA A 166 6.33 30.29 -32.68
CA ALA A 166 5.28 31.16 -32.15
C ALA A 166 5.70 32.63 -31.93
N LYS A 167 6.97 32.89 -31.59
CA LYS A 167 7.47 34.27 -31.44
C LYS A 167 7.63 34.94 -32.80
N GLN A 168 8.19 34.22 -33.77
CA GLN A 168 8.36 34.70 -35.14
C GLN A 168 7.03 34.95 -35.84
N ALA A 169 6.02 34.11 -35.57
CA ALA A 169 4.66 34.29 -36.07
C ALA A 169 4.04 35.62 -35.62
N ALA A 170 4.31 36.07 -34.37
CA ALA A 170 3.82 37.35 -33.87
C ALA A 170 4.43 38.54 -34.65
N ASP A 171 5.69 38.42 -35.08
CA ASP A 171 6.41 39.46 -35.80
C ASP A 171 6.36 39.28 -37.34
N ASN A 172 5.66 38.27 -37.84
CA ASN A 172 5.67 37.85 -39.26
C ASN A 172 7.08 37.62 -39.83
N THR A 173 7.98 37.07 -39.02
CA THR A 173 9.35 36.73 -39.41
C THR A 173 9.50 35.22 -39.63
N PHE A 174 10.59 34.82 -40.29
CA PHE A 174 10.90 33.43 -40.61
C PHE A 174 12.41 33.19 -40.46
N SER A 175 12.79 31.94 -40.18
CA SER A 175 14.19 31.46 -40.22
C SER A 175 14.41 30.52 -41.39
#